data_AF-A0A358CVU6-F1
#
_entry.id   AF-A0A358CVU6-F1
#
_cell.length_a   1.000
_cell.length_b   1.000
_cell.length_c   1.000
_cell.angle_alpha   90.00
_cell.angle_beta   90.00
_cell.angle_gamma   90.00
#
_symmetry.space_group_name_H-M   'P 1'
#
loop_
_entity.id
_entity.type
_entity.pdbx_description
1 polymer ?
#
loop_
_entity_poly.entity_id
_entity_poly.type
_entity_poly.pdbx_seq_one_letter_code
_entity_poly.pdbx_strand_id
1 'polypeptide(L)' 'ADTDGKIAELFGVPVSKGKKTVTKSIDGVDVDLTRSATAKRWTFIIDRNGKIVHRDDRVNAKADPDSVEMFLKAVE' A
#
# COMPACT_ATOMS: atom_id res chain seq x y z
N ALA A 1 -1.56 6.18 10.87
CA ALA A 1 -1.19 4.91 10.20
C ALA A 1 -2.33 3.92 10.37
N ASP A 2 -2.60 3.06 9.39
CA ASP A 2 -3.63 2.00 9.44
C ASP A 2 -3.12 0.79 10.23
N THR A 3 -2.90 0.97 11.54
CA THR A 3 -2.17 0.02 12.39
C THR A 3 -2.94 -1.26 12.66
N ASP A 4 -4.27 -1.20 12.64
CA ASP A 4 -5.16 -2.35 12.76
C ASP A 4 -5.60 -2.91 11.40
N GLY A 5 -5.33 -2.21 10.29
CA GLY A 5 -5.66 -2.65 8.94
C GLY A 5 -7.13 -2.44 8.54
N LYS A 6 -7.91 -1.67 9.31
CA LYS A 6 -9.32 -1.46 9.02
C LYS A 6 -9.55 -0.66 7.75
N ILE A 7 -8.69 0.31 7.44
CA ILE A 7 -8.83 1.10 6.22
C ILE A 7 -8.58 0.21 5.01
N ALA A 8 -7.51 -0.59 5.02
CA ALA A 8 -7.23 -1.56 3.97
C ALA A 8 -8.42 -2.53 3.75
N GLU A 9 -9.03 -3.04 4.82
CA GLU A 9 -10.21 -3.91 4.74
C GLU A 9 -11.43 -3.21 4.13
N LEU A 10 -11.68 -1.94 4.46
CA LEU A 10 -12.77 -1.15 3.86
C LEU A 10 -12.60 -0.98 2.34
N PHE A 11 -11.36 -0.93 1.86
CA PHE A 11 -11.03 -0.86 0.44
C PHE A 11 -10.97 -2.24 -0.24
N GLY A 12 -11.25 -3.31 0.51
CA GLY A 12 -11.20 -4.70 0.04
C GLY A 12 -9.78 -5.25 -0.12
N VAL A 13 -8.76 -4.53 0.35
CA VAL A 13 -7.37 -4.98 0.31
C VAL A 13 -7.20 -6.11 1.32
N PRO A 14 -6.65 -7.28 0.94
CA PRO A 14 -6.41 -8.36 1.88
C PRO A 14 -5.41 -7.93 2.97
N VAL A 15 -5.74 -8.23 4.23
CA VAL A 15 -4.91 -7.90 5.39
C VAL A 15 -4.53 -9.17 6.14
N SER A 16 -3.24 -9.33 6.42
CA SER A 16 -2.78 -10.34 7.38
C SER A 16 -2.66 -9.68 8.76
N LYS A 17 -3.38 -10.21 9.75
CA LYS A 17 -3.29 -9.77 11.15
C LYS A 17 -2.22 -10.58 11.90
N GLY A 18 -1.73 -10.02 13.01
CA GLY A 18 -0.75 -10.65 13.91
C GLY A 18 0.52 -9.83 14.06
N LYS A 19 1.13 -9.89 15.25
CA LYS A 19 2.36 -9.15 15.58
C LYS A 19 3.53 -9.69 14.75
N LYS A 20 4.17 -8.82 13.98
CA LYS A 20 5.44 -9.09 13.29
C LYS A 20 6.42 -7.97 13.61
N THR A 21 7.66 -8.34 13.90
CA THR A 21 8.75 -7.40 14.17
C THR A 21 9.86 -7.64 13.16
N VAL A 22 10.40 -6.55 12.62
CA VAL A 22 11.59 -6.57 11.75
C VAL A 22 12.58 -5.58 12.34
N THR A 23 13.77 -6.04 12.68
CA THR A 23 14.87 -5.18 13.11
C THR A 23 15.56 -4.57 11.89
N LYS A 24 15.82 -3.26 11.94
CA LYS A 24 16.51 -2.51 10.90
C LYS A 24 17.55 -1.59 11.51
N SER A 25 18.75 -1.57 10.92
CA SER A 25 19.75 -0.58 11.25
C SER A 25 19.38 0.74 10.56
N ILE A 26 19.16 1.79 11.36
CA ILE A 26 18.84 3.15 10.93
C ILE A 26 19.85 4.05 11.62
N ASP A 27 20.64 4.79 10.83
CA ASP A 27 21.70 5.68 11.34
C ASP A 27 22.68 4.98 12.31
N GLY A 28 22.98 3.71 12.06
CA GLY A 28 23.88 2.90 12.87
C GLY A 28 23.28 2.36 14.17
N VAL A 29 21.98 2.57 14.41
CA VAL A 29 21.23 2.03 15.55
C VAL A 29 20.26 0.96 15.06
N ASP A 30 20.25 -0.19 15.72
CA ASP A 30 19.27 -1.23 15.44
C ASP A 30 17.91 -0.87 16.07
N VAL A 31 16.89 -0.77 15.23
CA VAL A 31 15.53 -0.38 15.59
C VAL A 31 14.55 -1.50 15.25
N ASP A 32 13.72 -1.89 16.21
CA ASP A 32 12.65 -2.86 16.01
C ASP A 32 11.39 -2.20 15.45
N LEU A 33 11.04 -2.55 14.21
CA LEU A 33 9.82 -2.10 13.55
C LEU A 33 8.73 -3.15 13.73
N THR A 34 7.81 -2.89 14.66
CA THR A 34 6.71 -3.80 14.99
C THR A 34 5.39 -3.37 14.35
N ARG A 35 4.68 -4.31 13.72
CA ARG A 35 3.36 -4.12 13.13
C ARG A 35 2.38 -5.22 13.57
N SER A 36 1.12 -4.86 13.78
CA SER A 36 0.02 -5.77 14.13
C SER A 36 -0.85 -6.18 12.94
N ALA A 37 -0.77 -5.43 11.83
CA ALA A 37 -1.47 -5.69 10.59
C ALA A 37 -0.52 -5.46 9.40
N THR A 38 -0.71 -6.21 8.33
CA THR A 38 0.02 -6.04 7.06
C THR A 38 -0.98 -6.10 5.91
N ALA A 39 -1.28 -4.95 5.33
CA ALA A 39 -2.05 -4.88 4.08
C ALA A 39 -1.21 -5.42 2.92
N LYS A 40 -1.83 -6.14 1.99
CA LYS A 40 -1.21 -6.50 0.71
C LYS A 40 -1.01 -5.25 -0.15
N ARG A 41 -0.02 -5.30 -1.04
CA ARG A 41 0.35 -4.16 -1.87
C ARG A 41 -0.58 -4.06 -3.07
N TRP A 42 -1.48 -3.08 -3.07
CA TRP A 42 -2.30 -2.69 -4.20
C TRP A 42 -2.04 -1.21 -4.54
N THR A 43 -2.31 -0.84 -5.79
CA THR A 43 -2.18 0.53 -6.29
C THR A 43 -3.57 1.06 -6.63
N PHE A 44 -3.90 2.26 -6.14
CA PHE A 44 -5.16 2.93 -6.43
C PHE A 44 -4.91 4.32 -7.01
N ILE A 45 -5.76 4.74 -7.94
CA ILE A 45 -5.88 6.15 -8.35
C ILE A 45 -7.27 6.62 -7.94
N ILE A 46 -7.29 7.67 -7.13
CA ILE A 46 -8.51 8.28 -6.61
C ILE A 46 -8.60 9.67 -7.24
N ASP A 47 -9.72 9.97 -7.91
CA ASP A 47 -9.93 11.27 -8.53
C ASP A 47 -10.18 12.36 -7.47
N ARG A 48 -10.30 13.62 -7.92
CA ARG A 48 -10.53 14.77 -7.03
C ARG A 48 -11.91 14.74 -6.33
N ASN A 49 -12.83 13.91 -6.80
CA ASN A 49 -14.14 13.71 -6.19
C ASN A 49 -14.14 12.54 -5.18
N GLY A 50 -12.99 11.90 -4.96
CA GLY A 50 -12.85 10.77 -4.05
C GLY A 50 -13.25 9.43 -4.66
N LYS A 51 -13.45 9.34 -5.98
CA LYS A 51 -13.80 8.08 -6.65
C LYS A 51 -12.55 7.31 -7.03
N ILE A 52 -12.53 6.01 -6.73
CA ILE A 52 -11.50 5.09 -7.24
C ILE A 52 -11.72 4.93 -8.75
N VAL A 53 -10.81 5.46 -9.56
CA VAL A 53 -10.85 5.38 -11.04
C VAL A 53 -9.90 4.32 -11.60
N HIS A 54 -8.96 3.86 -10.77
CA HIS A 54 -8.06 2.76 -11.11
C HIS A 54 -7.74 1.95 -9.85
N ARG A 55 -7.63 0.64 -10.03
CA ARG A 55 -7.19 -0.33 -9.01
C ARG A 55 -6.32 -1.38 -9.69
N ASP A 56 -5.10 -1.56 -9.22
CA ASP A 56 -4.24 -2.67 -9.60
C ASP A 56 -3.87 -3.51 -8.37
N ASP A 57 -4.29 -4.77 -8.39
CA ASP A 57 -4.02 -5.79 -7.37
C ASP A 57 -2.95 -6.80 -7.80
N ARG A 58 -2.42 -6.67 -9.02
CA ARG A 58 -1.35 -7.51 -9.56
C ARG A 58 -0.02 -6.94 -9.08
N VAL A 59 0.42 -7.40 -7.92
CA VAL A 59 1.63 -6.95 -7.23
C VAL A 59 2.84 -6.90 -8.19
N ASN A 60 3.20 -5.70 -8.68
CA ASN A 60 4.43 -5.46 -9.42
C ASN A 60 5.07 -4.14 -8.99
N ALA A 61 5.61 -4.14 -7.77
CA ALA A 61 6.12 -2.94 -7.08
C ALA A 61 7.05 -2.05 -7.91
N LYS A 62 7.82 -2.64 -8.84
CA LYS A 62 8.76 -1.90 -9.69
C LYS A 62 8.06 -1.18 -10.84
N ALA A 63 7.01 -1.77 -11.41
CA ALA A 63 6.29 -1.23 -12.56
C ALA A 63 4.99 -0.47 -12.18
N ASP A 64 4.58 -0.53 -10.91
CA ASP A 64 3.42 0.24 -10.42
C ASP A 64 3.50 1.74 -10.81
N PRO A 65 4.65 2.45 -10.68
CA PRO A 65 4.73 3.86 -11.03
C PRO A 65 4.49 4.13 -12.51
N ASP A 66 5.10 3.33 -13.38
CA ASP A 66 4.94 3.47 -14.84
C ASP A 66 3.49 3.23 -15.25
N SER A 67 2.83 2.25 -14.63
CA SER A 67 1.42 1.94 -14.87
C SER A 67 0.50 3.08 -14.46
N VAL A 68 0.81 3.76 -13.35
CA VAL A 68 0.09 4.97 -12.91
C VAL A 68 0.30 6.11 -13.90
N GLU A 69 1.53 6.37 -14.33
CA GLU A 69 1.83 7.42 -15.30
C GLU A 69 1.10 7.19 -16.63
N MET A 70 1.11 5.95 -17.13
CA MET A 70 0.38 5.56 -18.34
C MET A 70 -1.12 5.80 -18.20
N PHE A 71 -1.71 5.43 -17.06
CA PHE A 71 -3.12 5.68 -16.82
C PHE A 71 -3.43 7.18 -16.85
N LEU A 72 -2.64 8.00 -16.16
CA LEU A 72 -2.85 9.45 -16.10
C LEU A 72 -2.78 10.11 -17.48
N LYS A 73 -1.83 9.70 -18.33
CA LYS A 73 -1.71 10.22 -19.72
C LYS A 73 -2.86 9.78 -20.63
N ALA A 74 -3.50 8.65 -20.35
CA ALA A 74 -4.59 8.12 -21.17
C ALA A 74 -5.95 8.76 -20.85
N VAL A 75 -6.08 9.44 -19.71
CA VAL A 75 -7.32 10.09 -19.25
C VAL A 75 -7.27 11.61 -19.35
N GLU A 76 -6.14 12.17 -19.77
CA GLU A 76 -6.00 13.57 -20.23
C GLU A 76 -6.58 13.74 -21.63
#